data_AF-Q2UD56-F1
#
_entry.id   AF-Q2UD56-F1
#
_cell.length_a   1.000
_cell.length_b   1.000
_cell.length_c   1.000
_cell.angle_alpha   90.00
_cell.angle_beta   90.00
_cell.angle_gamma   90.00
#
_symmetry.space_group_name_H-M   'P 1'
#
loop_
_entity.id
_entity.type
_entity.pdbx_description
1 polymer ?
#
loop_
_entity_poly.entity_id
_entity_poly.type
_entity_poly.pdbx_seq_one_letter_code
_entity_poly.pdbx_strand_id
1 'polypeptide(L)'
;MKGIVHSAHEAPRFSQDITLIDMALPPAVFLTLIVILYCLQKFYLRTSRQLRFLDLEAKSPLYTHFLETLNGLTTIRAFGWVSTFEESNIALLAESQRPYYLLYCIQRWLNLVLDIFVGALAVLLLTFAVTLSDITSPGALGVAMINLLNFNQDLASLIDSWTRMETSLGAISRLRDLENNTPQPIHNKHSNQWSFQRSLDFKQVSASYG
;
A
#
# COMPACT_ATOMS: atom_id res chain seq x y z
N MET A 1 -6.91 2.52 77.87
CA MET A 1 -7.70 2.59 76.62
C MET A 1 -6.85 3.28 75.56
N LYS A 2 -6.12 2.49 74.76
CA LYS A 2 -5.26 2.92 73.65
C LYS A 2 -5.72 2.10 72.45
N GLY A 3 -6.02 2.73 71.33
CA GLY A 3 -6.25 2.01 70.09
C GLY A 3 -7.39 2.54 69.24
N ILE A 4 -7.30 3.80 68.78
CA ILE A 4 -8.04 4.27 67.60
C ILE A 4 -7.14 5.27 66.86
N VAL A 5 -5.96 4.86 66.41
CA VAL A 5 -5.20 5.59 65.36
C VAL A 5 -4.24 4.63 64.66
N HIS A 6 -4.74 3.75 63.80
CA HIS A 6 -3.91 3.18 62.73
C HIS A 6 -4.80 2.63 61.62
N SER A 7 -4.34 2.78 60.37
CA SER A 7 -5.01 2.42 59.11
C SER A 7 -6.00 3.42 58.53
N ALA A 8 -5.49 4.61 58.20
CA ALA A 8 -6.09 5.51 57.21
C ALA A 8 -5.02 6.17 56.33
N HIS A 9 -4.06 5.40 55.80
CA HIS A 9 -3.01 5.96 54.93
C HIS A 9 -2.54 5.03 53.81
N GLU A 10 -3.45 4.26 53.21
CA GLU A 10 -3.20 3.54 51.94
C GLU A 10 -4.25 3.95 50.90
N ALA A 11 -4.29 5.25 50.58
CA ALA A 11 -4.86 5.70 49.31
C ALA A 11 -3.81 5.45 48.20
N PRO A 12 -4.23 4.97 47.03
CA PRO A 12 -3.49 3.95 46.29
C PRO A 12 -2.31 4.53 45.51
N ARG A 13 -1.11 3.95 45.69
CA ARG A 13 0.07 4.16 44.82
C ARG A 13 -0.28 4.15 43.33
N PHE A 14 -1.25 3.32 42.96
CA PHE A 14 -1.80 3.23 41.61
C PHE A 14 -2.35 4.56 41.06
N SER A 15 -2.96 5.41 41.89
CA SER A 15 -3.44 6.73 41.45
C SER A 15 -2.31 7.76 41.30
N GLN A 16 -1.20 7.61 42.02
CA GLN A 16 0.01 8.42 41.83
C GLN A 16 0.80 7.96 40.60
N ASP A 17 0.85 6.65 40.34
CA ASP A 17 1.47 6.09 39.15
C ASP A 17 0.71 6.52 37.88
N ILE A 18 -0.64 6.55 37.92
CA ILE A 18 -1.48 7.04 36.80
C ILE A 18 -1.26 8.54 36.54
N THR A 19 -1.19 9.39 37.57
CA THR A 19 -0.97 10.83 37.38
C THR A 19 0.46 11.15 36.97
N LEU A 20 1.45 10.36 37.40
CA LEU A 20 2.82 10.44 36.91
C LEU A 20 2.92 10.00 35.44
N ILE A 21 2.16 8.98 35.02
CA ILE A 21 2.10 8.55 33.61
C ILE A 21 1.38 9.59 32.74
N ASP A 22 0.29 10.21 33.22
CA ASP A 22 -0.41 11.31 32.52
C ASP A 22 0.44 12.58 32.42
N MET A 23 1.33 12.82 33.39
CA MET A 23 2.32 13.90 33.36
C MET A 23 3.56 13.54 32.51
N ALA A 24 3.94 12.26 32.45
CA ALA A 24 5.12 11.74 31.76
C ALA A 24 4.88 11.36 30.29
N LEU A 25 3.64 11.18 29.84
CA LEU A 25 3.31 11.11 28.42
C LEU A 25 2.74 12.48 28.02
N PRO A 26 3.60 13.50 27.77
CA PRO A 26 3.11 14.83 27.55
C PRO A 26 2.13 14.80 26.36
N PRO A 27 1.01 15.56 26.41
CA PRO A 27 0.04 15.64 25.31
C PRO A 27 0.70 15.91 23.96
N ALA A 28 1.89 16.53 23.97
CA ALA A 28 2.79 16.70 22.85
C ALA A 28 3.13 15.39 22.10
N VAL A 29 3.34 14.25 22.78
CA VAL A 29 3.62 12.95 22.13
C VAL A 29 2.41 12.45 21.35
N PHE A 30 1.22 12.55 21.95
CA PHE A 30 -0.04 12.18 21.30
C PHE A 30 -0.34 13.10 20.10
N LEU A 31 -0.14 14.41 20.26
CA LEU A 31 -0.28 15.37 19.17
C LEU A 31 0.72 15.09 18.04
N THR A 32 1.98 14.76 18.38
CA THR A 32 3.02 14.43 17.40
C THR A 32 2.66 13.17 16.62
N LEU A 33 2.18 12.12 17.30
CA LEU A 33 1.67 10.90 16.69
C LEU A 33 0.53 11.17 15.71
N ILE A 34 -0.47 11.96 16.13
CA ILE A 34 -1.62 12.32 15.31
C ILE A 34 -1.17 13.10 14.07
N VAL A 35 -0.27 14.07 14.23
CA VAL A 35 0.27 14.86 13.11
C VAL A 35 1.04 13.99 12.12
N ILE A 36 1.84 13.04 12.60
CA ILE A 36 2.60 12.13 11.76
C ILE A 36 1.67 11.18 11.01
N LEU A 37 0.70 10.57 11.69
CA LEU A 37 -0.30 9.70 11.06
C LEU A 37 -1.12 10.47 10.01
N TYR A 38 -1.51 11.70 10.31
CA TYR A 38 -2.20 12.57 9.35
C TYR A 38 -1.32 12.90 8.14
N CYS A 39 -0.04 13.21 8.36
CA CYS A 39 0.92 13.48 7.29
C CYS A 39 1.12 12.24 6.39
N LEU A 40 1.31 11.06 7.01
CA LEU A 40 1.39 9.77 6.33
C LEU A 40 0.15 9.51 5.47
N GLN A 41 -1.03 9.67 6.07
CA GLN A 41 -2.29 9.40 5.39
C GLN A 41 -2.50 10.35 4.21
N LYS A 42 -2.22 11.64 4.40
CA LYS A 42 -2.50 12.66 3.37
C LYS A 42 -1.49 12.66 2.23
N PHE A 43 -0.20 12.53 2.54
CA PHE A 43 0.88 12.66 1.56
C PHE A 43 1.34 11.31 1.03
N TYR A 44 1.63 10.35 1.90
CA TYR A 44 2.19 9.07 1.46
C TYR A 44 1.16 8.21 0.75
N LEU A 45 0.01 7.92 1.39
CA LEU A 45 -0.98 6.99 0.81
C LEU A 45 -1.51 7.49 -0.53
N ARG A 46 -1.85 8.79 -0.61
CA ARG A 46 -2.36 9.40 -1.84
C ARG A 46 -1.33 9.34 -2.97
N THR A 47 -0.09 9.74 -2.70
CA THR A 47 0.97 9.80 -3.72
C THR A 47 1.42 8.40 -4.14
N SER A 48 1.63 7.49 -3.19
CA SER A 48 2.01 6.10 -3.47
C SER A 48 0.95 5.41 -4.33
N ARG A 49 -0.34 5.61 -4.02
CA ARG A 49 -1.43 5.08 -4.83
C ARG A 49 -1.39 5.61 -6.27
N GLN A 50 -1.23 6.91 -6.46
CA GLN A 50 -1.13 7.50 -7.81
C GLN A 50 0.08 6.98 -8.59
N LEU A 51 1.25 6.87 -7.94
CA LEU A 51 2.44 6.31 -8.57
C LEU A 51 2.25 4.83 -8.97
N ARG A 52 1.54 4.04 -8.18
CA ARG A 52 1.21 2.65 -8.54
C ARG A 52 0.34 2.58 -9.79
N PHE A 53 -0.63 3.48 -9.92
CA PHE A 53 -1.41 3.58 -11.15
C PHE A 53 -0.56 3.95 -12.35
N LEU A 54 0.31 4.95 -12.20
CA LEU A 54 1.23 5.38 -13.25
C LEU A 54 2.22 4.27 -13.64
N ASP A 55 2.68 3.48 -12.66
CA ASP A 55 3.56 2.34 -12.89
C ASP A 55 2.88 1.24 -13.72
N LEU A 56 1.61 0.96 -13.44
CA LEU A 56 0.81 0.01 -14.22
C LEU A 56 0.54 0.54 -15.64
N GLU A 57 0.21 1.82 -15.76
CA GLU A 57 -0.09 2.46 -17.04
C GLU A 57 1.15 2.51 -17.94
N ALA A 58 2.31 2.87 -17.40
CA ALA A 58 3.56 2.95 -18.15
C ALA A 58 4.08 1.57 -18.61
N LYS A 59 3.71 0.48 -17.92
CA LYS A 59 4.06 -0.89 -18.33
C LYS A 59 3.16 -1.44 -19.43
N SER A 60 1.92 -0.94 -19.56
CA SER A 60 0.97 -1.38 -20.59
C SER A 60 1.53 -1.29 -22.02
N PRO A 61 2.02 -0.13 -22.51
CA PRO A 61 2.52 -0.02 -23.89
C PRO A 61 3.77 -0.87 -24.14
N LEU A 62 4.61 -1.08 -23.12
CA LEU A 62 5.77 -1.96 -23.21
C LEU A 62 5.35 -3.41 -23.50
N TYR A 63 4.34 -3.92 -22.77
CA TYR A 63 3.82 -5.27 -23.01
C TYR A 63 3.14 -5.40 -24.37
N THR A 64 2.39 -4.38 -24.79
CA THR A 64 1.76 -4.36 -26.12
C THR A 64 2.82 -4.42 -27.21
N HIS A 65 3.85 -3.56 -27.16
CA HIS A 65 4.95 -3.55 -28.13
C HIS A 65 5.70 -4.89 -28.17
N PHE A 66 5.91 -5.51 -27.00
CA PHE A 66 6.52 -6.84 -26.92
C PHE A 66 5.67 -7.92 -27.61
N LEU A 67 4.35 -7.92 -27.39
CA LEU A 67 3.43 -8.86 -28.04
C LEU A 67 3.34 -8.63 -29.55
N GLU A 68 3.31 -7.38 -29.99
CA GLU A 68 3.37 -7.02 -31.42
C GLU A 68 4.67 -7.51 -32.07
N THR A 69 5.79 -7.34 -31.39
CA THR A 69 7.10 -7.82 -31.85
C THR A 69 7.13 -9.34 -31.98
N LEU A 70 6.56 -10.08 -31.02
CA LEU A 70 6.47 -11.54 -31.07
C LEU A 70 5.60 -12.02 -32.22
N ASN A 71 4.42 -11.42 -32.40
CA ASN A 71 3.49 -11.79 -33.48
C ASN A 71 4.03 -11.41 -34.86
N GLY A 72 4.80 -10.31 -34.96
CA GLY A 72 5.37 -9.77 -36.20
C GLY A 72 6.83 -10.16 -36.47
N LEU A 73 7.41 -11.09 -35.72
CA LEU A 73 8.86 -11.33 -35.69
C LEU A 73 9.46 -11.65 -37.06
N THR A 74 8.78 -12.47 -37.87
CA THR A 74 9.21 -12.85 -39.21
C THR A 74 9.23 -11.65 -40.15
N THR A 75 8.19 -10.82 -40.11
CA THR A 75 8.07 -9.57 -40.87
C THR A 75 9.18 -8.59 -40.50
N ILE A 76 9.40 -8.34 -39.21
CA ILE A 76 10.43 -7.41 -38.73
C ILE A 76 11.83 -7.83 -39.21
N ARG A 77 12.14 -9.14 -39.15
CA ARG A 77 13.41 -9.68 -39.64
C ARG A 77 13.54 -9.61 -41.15
N ALA A 78 12.48 -9.90 -41.89
CA ALA A 78 12.47 -9.86 -43.35
C ALA A 78 12.73 -8.44 -43.91
N PHE A 79 12.21 -7.41 -43.23
CA PHE A 79 12.41 -6.01 -43.62
C PHE A 79 13.63 -5.35 -42.97
N GLY A 80 14.36 -6.04 -42.08
CA GLY A 80 15.56 -5.51 -41.43
C GLY A 80 15.29 -4.43 -40.38
N TRP A 81 14.09 -4.35 -39.81
CA TRP A 81 13.69 -3.30 -38.85
C TRP A 81 14.01 -3.60 -37.38
N VAL A 82 14.91 -4.57 -37.14
CA VAL A 82 15.23 -5.04 -35.78
C VAL A 82 15.74 -3.90 -34.90
N SER A 83 16.66 -3.06 -35.40
CA SER A 83 17.24 -1.96 -34.62
C SER A 83 16.20 -0.90 -34.24
N THR A 84 15.27 -0.57 -35.13
CA THR A 84 14.20 0.42 -34.88
C THR A 84 13.23 -0.07 -33.79
N PHE A 85 12.86 -1.36 -33.83
CA PHE A 85 12.03 -1.97 -32.79
C PHE A 85 12.79 -2.08 -31.46
N GLU A 86 14.10 -2.35 -31.49
CA GLU A 86 14.94 -2.37 -30.30
C GLU A 86 15.03 -0.99 -29.63
N GLU A 87 15.30 0.07 -30.39
CA GLU A 87 15.32 1.45 -29.90
C GLU A 87 13.97 1.85 -29.28
N SER A 88 12.87 1.51 -29.94
CA SER A 88 11.51 1.76 -29.44
C SER A 88 11.25 1.02 -28.13
N ASN A 89 11.67 -0.24 -28.03
CA ASN A 89 11.56 -1.03 -26.82
C ASN A 89 12.39 -0.46 -25.67
N ILE A 90 13.61 0.01 -25.93
CA ILE A 90 14.47 0.66 -24.92
C ILE A 90 13.82 1.95 -24.42
N ALA A 91 13.25 2.77 -25.31
CA ALA A 91 12.55 4.00 -24.93
C ALA A 91 11.32 3.70 -24.04
N LEU A 92 10.48 2.73 -24.42
CA LEU A 92 9.33 2.30 -23.62
C LEU A 92 9.76 1.72 -22.26
N LEU A 93 10.85 0.96 -22.24
CA LEU A 93 11.42 0.44 -21.01
C LEU A 93 11.86 1.59 -20.11
N ALA A 94 12.59 2.58 -20.62
CA ALA A 94 13.05 3.73 -19.85
C ALA A 94 11.88 4.53 -19.24
N GLU A 95 10.80 4.75 -19.99
CA GLU A 95 9.60 5.40 -19.46
C GLU A 95 8.92 4.56 -18.36
N SER A 96 8.85 3.24 -18.51
CA SER A 96 8.28 2.34 -17.50
C SER A 96 9.08 2.31 -16.19
N GLN A 97 10.38 2.63 -16.22
CA GLN A 97 11.24 2.63 -15.03
C GLN A 97 11.07 3.89 -14.16
N ARG A 98 10.64 5.02 -14.74
CA ARG A 98 10.45 6.28 -14.00
C ARG A 98 9.48 6.16 -12.82
N PRO A 99 8.22 5.70 -13.01
CA PRO A 99 7.28 5.56 -11.90
C PRO A 99 7.72 4.51 -10.88
N TYR A 100 8.37 3.43 -11.34
CA TYR A 100 8.95 2.41 -10.46
C TYR A 100 10.02 3.01 -9.53
N TYR A 101 10.95 3.79 -10.08
CA TYR A 101 11.99 4.45 -9.28
C TYR A 101 11.41 5.49 -8.31
N LEU A 102 10.45 6.30 -8.75
CA LEU A 102 9.79 7.26 -7.88
C LEU A 102 9.04 6.57 -6.72
N LEU A 103 8.47 5.38 -6.98
CA LEU A 103 7.79 4.59 -5.96
C LEU A 103 8.79 4.03 -4.94
N TYR A 104 9.98 3.63 -5.41
CA TYR A 104 11.08 3.27 -4.53
C TYR A 104 11.53 4.46 -3.66
N CYS A 105 11.66 5.66 -4.24
CA CYS A 105 12.01 6.87 -3.50
C CYS A 105 10.98 7.22 -2.42
N ILE A 106 9.67 7.12 -2.70
CA ILE A 106 8.65 7.44 -1.71
C ILE A 106 8.60 6.41 -0.57
N GLN A 107 8.84 5.12 -0.88
CA GLN A 107 9.00 4.09 0.15
C GLN A 107 10.21 4.35 1.05
N ARG A 108 11.35 4.76 0.47
CA ARG A 108 12.54 5.16 1.26
C ARG A 108 12.26 6.39 2.12
N TRP A 109 11.56 7.37 1.58
CA TRP A 109 11.13 8.55 2.33
C TRP A 109 10.23 8.19 3.53
N LEU A 110 9.27 7.29 3.34
CA LEU A 110 8.40 6.81 4.43
C LEU A 110 9.23 6.19 5.55
N ASN A 111 10.12 5.26 5.22
CA ASN A 111 10.98 4.60 6.22
C ASN A 111 11.82 5.64 6.98
N LEU A 112 12.42 6.60 6.28
CA LEU A 112 13.21 7.66 6.92
C LEU A 112 12.38 8.50 7.92
N VAL A 113 11.14 8.86 7.56
CA VAL A 113 10.24 9.59 8.46
C VAL A 113 9.86 8.76 9.68
N LEU A 114 9.56 7.47 9.47
CA LEU A 114 9.23 6.53 10.53
C LEU A 114 10.43 6.27 11.46
N ASP A 115 11.65 6.16 10.93
CA ASP A 115 12.88 5.97 11.69
C ASP A 115 13.21 7.20 12.54
N ILE A 116 13.07 8.41 11.99
CA ILE A 116 13.26 9.66 12.74
C ILE A 116 12.25 9.74 13.90
N PHE A 117 11.00 9.36 13.65
CA PHE A 117 9.97 9.34 14.67
C PHE A 117 10.30 8.38 15.82
N VAL A 118 10.76 7.16 15.48
CA VAL A 118 11.25 6.19 16.46
C VAL A 118 12.44 6.70 17.23
N GLY A 119 13.40 7.32 16.54
CA GLY A 119 14.55 7.94 17.17
C GLY A 119 14.13 8.97 18.22
N ALA A 120 13.14 9.81 17.90
CA ALA A 120 12.60 10.78 18.84
C ALA A 120 11.94 10.11 20.06
N LEU A 121 11.13 9.06 19.86
CA LEU A 121 10.54 8.31 20.97
C LEU A 121 11.60 7.59 21.81
N ALA A 122 12.63 7.03 21.20
CA ALA A 122 13.74 6.37 21.88
C ALA A 122 14.51 7.35 22.78
N VAL A 123 14.78 8.57 22.30
CA VAL A 123 15.39 9.65 23.10
C VAL A 123 14.48 10.05 24.27
N LEU A 124 13.16 10.12 24.05
CA LEU A 124 12.19 10.37 25.11
C LEU A 124 12.22 9.27 26.18
N LEU A 125 12.16 8.01 25.77
CA LEU A 125 12.25 6.87 26.69
C LEU A 125 13.55 6.85 27.49
N LEU A 126 14.68 7.14 26.83
CA LEU A 126 15.97 7.23 27.50
C LEU A 126 16.00 8.39 28.50
N THR A 127 15.40 9.53 28.16
CA THR A 127 15.30 10.68 29.07
C THR A 127 14.49 10.31 30.31
N PHE A 128 13.37 9.61 30.17
CA PHE A 128 12.60 9.09 31.30
C PHE A 128 13.36 8.05 32.12
N ALA A 129 14.11 7.17 31.46
CA ALA A 129 14.93 6.18 32.15
C ALA A 129 15.95 6.81 33.09
N VAL A 130 16.56 7.92 32.66
CA VAL A 130 17.57 8.66 33.42
C VAL A 130 16.93 9.49 34.52
N THR A 131 15.77 10.12 34.29
CA THR A 131 15.11 10.96 35.30
C THR A 131 14.34 10.17 36.35
N LEU A 132 13.84 8.97 36.01
CA LEU A 132 13.08 8.08 36.88
C LEU A 132 13.87 6.79 37.18
N SER A 133 15.19 6.90 37.27
CA SER A 133 16.11 5.78 37.49
C SER A 133 15.81 5.00 38.78
N ASP A 134 15.19 5.65 39.76
CA ASP A 134 14.93 5.08 41.08
C ASP A 134 13.75 4.09 41.11
N ILE A 135 12.91 4.10 40.07
CA ILE A 135 11.68 3.27 39.96
C ILE A 135 11.68 2.34 38.75
N THR A 136 12.64 2.50 37.82
CA THR A 136 12.63 1.78 36.54
C THR A 136 13.72 0.72 36.46
N SER A 137 13.33 -0.54 36.18
CA SER A 137 14.30 -1.63 35.93
C SER A 137 15.00 -1.45 34.57
N PRO A 138 16.34 -1.45 34.51
CA PRO A 138 17.09 -1.36 33.26
C PRO A 138 16.71 -2.44 32.23
N GLY A 139 16.36 -3.64 32.69
CA GLY A 139 15.90 -4.73 31.82
C GLY A 139 14.56 -4.44 31.15
N ALA A 140 13.62 -3.83 31.87
CA ALA A 140 12.33 -3.43 31.32
C ALA A 140 12.48 -2.33 30.25
N LEU A 141 13.43 -1.41 30.44
CA LEU A 141 13.76 -0.38 29.45
C LEU A 141 14.31 -0.98 28.15
N GLY A 142 15.24 -1.94 28.26
CA GLY A 142 15.79 -2.64 27.08
C GLY A 142 14.70 -3.36 26.29
N VAL A 143 13.74 -4.00 26.98
CA VAL A 143 12.57 -4.62 26.35
C VAL A 143 11.65 -3.57 25.71
N ALA A 144 11.44 -2.41 26.35
CA ALA A 144 10.65 -1.34 25.76
C ALA A 144 11.28 -0.79 24.47
N MET A 145 12.61 -0.61 24.44
CA MET A 145 13.31 -0.15 23.24
C MET A 145 13.22 -1.16 22.09
N ILE A 146 13.47 -2.45 22.34
CA ILE A 146 13.38 -3.46 21.26
C ILE A 146 11.96 -3.55 20.69
N ASN A 147 10.95 -3.48 21.55
CA ASN A 147 9.55 -3.47 21.12
C ASN A 147 9.22 -2.24 20.28
N LEU A 148 9.78 -1.08 20.62
CA LEU A 148 9.58 0.16 19.87
C LEU A 148 10.22 0.08 18.47
N LEU A 149 11.43 -0.49 18.36
CA LEU A 149 12.08 -0.72 17.07
C LEU A 149 11.26 -1.68 16.19
N ASN A 150 10.77 -2.78 16.77
CA ASN A 150 9.94 -3.75 16.04
C ASN A 150 8.62 -3.14 15.58
N PHE A 151 7.95 -2.39 16.45
CA PHE A 151 6.68 -1.71 16.14
C PHE A 151 6.79 -0.80 14.90
N ASN A 152 7.94 -0.17 14.70
CA ASN A 152 8.17 0.66 13.53
C ASN A 152 8.22 -0.11 12.23
N GLN A 153 8.97 -1.21 12.22
CA GLN A 153 9.08 -2.09 11.06
C GLN A 153 7.69 -2.68 10.72
N ASP A 154 6.94 -3.07 11.75
CA ASP A 154 5.57 -3.56 11.61
C ASP A 154 4.65 -2.49 11.02
N LEU A 155 4.74 -1.24 11.48
CA LEU A 155 3.95 -0.12 10.96
C LEU A 155 4.27 0.17 9.48
N ALA A 156 5.55 0.18 9.11
CA ALA A 156 5.96 0.36 7.72
C ALA A 156 5.42 -0.77 6.82
N SER A 157 5.53 -2.02 7.28
CA SER A 157 5.01 -3.20 6.59
C SER A 157 3.49 -3.18 6.44
N LEU A 158 2.78 -2.73 7.48
CA LEU A 158 1.32 -2.57 7.47
C LEU A 158 0.89 -1.53 6.43
N ILE A 159 1.57 -0.39 6.35
CA ILE A 159 1.25 0.66 5.36
C ILE A 159 1.49 0.17 3.93
N ASP A 160 2.57 -0.56 3.68
CA ASP A 160 2.82 -1.15 2.36
C ASP A 160 1.73 -2.17 1.99
N SER A 161 1.41 -3.06 2.92
CA SER A 161 0.36 -4.08 2.77
C SER A 161 -1.01 -3.45 2.52
N TRP A 162 -1.39 -2.41 3.27
CA TRP A 162 -2.61 -1.65 3.09
C TRP A 162 -2.69 -1.06 1.68
N THR A 163 -1.63 -0.37 1.26
CA THR A 163 -1.59 0.28 -0.06
C THR A 163 -1.67 -0.76 -1.18
N ARG A 164 -1.08 -1.95 -0.98
CA ARG A 164 -1.13 -3.06 -1.97
C ARG A 164 -2.54 -3.61 -2.08
N MET A 165 -3.18 -3.86 -0.94
CA MET A 165 -4.58 -4.29 -0.87
C MET A 165 -5.52 -3.31 -1.57
N GLU A 166 -5.38 -1.99 -1.34
CA GLU A 166 -6.24 -0.99 -1.97
C GLU A 166 -6.07 -0.96 -3.50
N THR A 167 -4.85 -1.15 -3.99
CA THR A 167 -4.56 -1.26 -5.43
C THR A 167 -5.24 -2.50 -6.02
N SER A 168 -5.15 -3.65 -5.34
CA SER A 168 -5.79 -4.91 -5.76
C SER A 168 -7.31 -4.82 -5.75
N LEU A 169 -7.92 -4.23 -4.71
CA LEU A 169 -9.37 -3.99 -4.64
C LEU A 169 -9.84 -3.12 -5.81
N GLY A 170 -9.08 -2.07 -6.16
CA GLY A 170 -9.38 -1.24 -7.32
C GLY A 170 -9.25 -1.96 -8.67
N ALA A 171 -8.48 -3.05 -8.76
CA ALA A 171 -8.45 -3.91 -9.95
C ALA A 171 -9.67 -4.84 -10.00
N ILE A 172 -10.05 -5.42 -8.86
CA ILE A 172 -11.25 -6.25 -8.73
C ILE A 172 -12.52 -5.46 -9.04
N SER A 173 -12.62 -4.20 -8.59
CA SER A 173 -13.77 -3.35 -8.92
C SER A 173 -13.90 -3.14 -10.43
N ARG A 174 -12.78 -2.86 -11.12
CA ARG A 174 -12.75 -2.72 -12.58
C ARG A 174 -13.15 -4.00 -13.31
N LEU A 175 -12.72 -5.17 -12.82
CA LEU A 175 -13.15 -6.46 -13.37
C LEU A 175 -14.64 -6.70 -13.18
N ARG A 176 -15.19 -6.36 -12.01
CA ARG A 176 -16.62 -6.46 -11.72
C ARG A 176 -17.44 -5.50 -12.60
N ASP A 177 -16.93 -4.30 -12.80
CA ASP A 177 -17.56 -3.33 -13.71
C ASP A 177 -17.55 -3.87 -15.14
N LEU A 178 -16.46 -4.50 -15.59
CA LEU A 178 -16.41 -5.16 -16.90
C LEU A 178 -17.42 -6.30 -17.01
N GLU A 179 -17.52 -7.17 -15.99
CA GLU A 179 -18.49 -8.27 -15.94
C GLU A 179 -19.94 -7.76 -16.04
N ASN A 180 -20.26 -6.70 -15.29
CA ASN A 180 -21.62 -6.14 -15.25
C ASN A 180 -21.99 -5.38 -16.53
N ASN A 181 -21.02 -4.73 -17.19
CA ASN A 181 -21.27 -3.89 -18.37
C ASN A 181 -21.07 -4.61 -19.70
N THR A 182 -20.46 -5.81 -19.72
CA THR A 182 -20.30 -6.59 -20.94
C THR A 182 -21.62 -7.25 -21.31
N PRO A 183 -22.18 -6.99 -22.51
CA PRO A 183 -23.40 -7.66 -22.95
C PRO A 183 -23.17 -9.17 -22.96
N GLN A 184 -23.89 -9.90 -22.12
CA GLN A 184 -23.81 -11.35 -22.15
C GLN A 184 -24.52 -11.85 -23.42
N PRO A 185 -23.91 -12.79 -24.18
CA PRO A 185 -24.60 -13.39 -25.31
C PRO A 185 -25.87 -14.06 -24.79
N ILE A 186 -27.00 -13.74 -25.43
CA ILE A 186 -28.31 -14.31 -25.08
C ILE A 186 -28.21 -15.83 -25.24
N HIS A 187 -28.12 -16.56 -24.14
CA HIS A 187 -28.07 -18.02 -24.16
C HIS A 187 -29.50 -18.56 -24.34
N ASN A 188 -30.04 -18.40 -25.55
CA ASN A 188 -31.24 -19.12 -25.93
C ASN A 188 -30.88 -20.60 -26.02
N LYS A 189 -31.58 -21.45 -25.25
CA LYS A 189 -31.57 -22.91 -25.48
C LYS A 189 -32.16 -23.17 -26.85
N HIS A 190 -31.32 -23.15 -27.88
CA HIS A 190 -31.69 -23.68 -29.18
C HIS A 190 -31.95 -25.18 -29.01
N SER A 191 -33.06 -25.68 -29.57
CA SER A 191 -33.28 -27.12 -29.64
C SER A 191 -32.11 -27.75 -30.39
N ASN A 192 -31.60 -28.90 -29.94
CA ASN A 192 -30.50 -29.63 -30.60
C ASN A 192 -30.86 -30.14 -32.02
N GLN A 193 -32.01 -29.74 -32.58
CA GLN A 193 -32.40 -30.00 -33.95
C GLN A 193 -31.75 -28.96 -34.85
N TRP A 194 -30.44 -29.09 -35.04
CA TRP A 194 -29.74 -28.41 -36.11
C TRP A 194 -30.37 -28.84 -37.45
N SER A 195 -30.99 -27.91 -38.17
CA SER A 195 -31.56 -28.21 -39.47
C SER A 195 -30.43 -28.51 -40.46
N PHE A 196 -30.37 -29.75 -40.96
CA PHE A 196 -29.47 -30.15 -42.05
C PHE A 196 -29.78 -29.45 -43.39
N GLN A 197 -30.76 -28.56 -43.41
CA GLN A 197 -31.09 -27.72 -44.56
C GLN A 197 -29.94 -26.72 -44.80
N ARG A 198 -29.18 -26.94 -45.87
CA ARG A 198 -27.97 -26.17 -46.22
C ARG A 198 -28.30 -24.82 -46.89
N SER A 199 -29.36 -24.15 -46.46
CA SER A 199 -29.83 -22.87 -47.00
C SER A 199 -29.80 -21.79 -45.93
N LEU A 200 -28.81 -20.89 -46.02
CA LEU A 200 -28.74 -19.65 -45.24
C LEU A 200 -29.43 -18.55 -46.05
N ASP A 201 -30.50 -17.98 -45.52
CA ASP A 201 -31.23 -16.87 -46.13
C ASP A 201 -31.05 -15.61 -45.27
N PHE A 202 -30.34 -14.61 -45.80
CA PHE A 202 -30.10 -13.35 -45.11
C PHE A 202 -31.16 -12.34 -45.53
N LYS A 203 -32.16 -12.09 -44.68
CA LYS A 203 -33.23 -11.13 -44.96
C LYS A 203 -32.93 -9.77 -44.33
N GLN A 204 -32.60 -8.80 -45.18
CA GLN A 204 -32.36 -7.39 -44.81
C GLN A 204 -31.44 -7.21 -43.59
N VAL A 205 -30.36 -7.98 -43.55
CA VAL A 205 -29.34 -7.84 -42.51
C VAL A 205 -28.49 -6.62 -42.84
N SER A 206 -28.50 -5.64 -41.94
CA SER A 206 -27.56 -4.53 -41.95
C SER A 206 -26.72 -4.63 -40.68
N ALA A 207 -25.40 -4.58 -40.82
CA ALA A 207 -24.47 -4.53 -39.72
C ALA A 207 -23.71 -3.21 -39.79
N SER A 208 -23.68 -2.50 -38.69
CA SER A 208 -22.81 -1.35 -38.48
C SER A 208 -21.92 -1.67 -37.29
N TYR A 209 -20.64 -1.35 -37.41
CA TYR A 209 -19.85 -1.10 -36.21
C TYR A 209 -20.33 0.25 -35.66
N GLY A 210 -20.69 0.28 -34.38
CA GLY A 210 -21.02 1.52 -33.67
C GLY A 210 -19.80 2.39 -33.48
#